data_AF-A0A6B3GMV4-F1
#
_entry.id   AF-A0A6B3GMV4-F1
#
_cell.length_a   1.000
_cell.length_b   1.000
_cell.length_c   1.000
_cell.angle_alpha   90.00
_cell.angle_beta   90.00
_cell.angle_gamma   90.00
#
_symmetry.space_group_name_H-M   'P 1'
#
loop_
_entity.id
_entity.type
_entity.pdbx_description
1 polymer ?
#
loop_
_entity_poly.entity_id
_entity_poly.type
_entity_poly.pdbx_seq_one_letter_code
_entity_poly.pdbx_strand_id
1 'polypeptide(L)'
;AGGGYAEVSSGSSYIQAVGWDDSRCPVARTLLTYSQSENPKSPHFSDQTRLYAGERWVTSRFCEKDIARSPDLRVVRVHERR
;
A
#
# COMPACT_ATOMS: atom_id res chain seq x y z
N ALA A 1 -10.65 -17.80 31.95
CA ALA A 1 -10.25 -16.58 31.22
C ALA A 1 -10.31 -16.88 29.72
N GLY A 2 -11.36 -16.44 29.04
CA GLY A 2 -11.56 -16.69 27.60
C GLY A 2 -10.80 -15.66 26.76
N GLY A 3 -9.48 -15.78 26.72
CA GLY A 3 -8.59 -14.83 26.05
C GLY A 3 -8.70 -14.90 24.53
N GLY A 4 -9.40 -13.94 23.93
CA GLY A 4 -9.25 -13.57 22.53
C GLY A 4 -8.37 -12.32 22.40
N TYR A 5 -7.70 -12.15 21.25
CA TYR A 5 -7.06 -10.88 20.92
C TYR A 5 -8.12 -9.78 20.85
N ALA A 6 -7.81 -8.61 21.43
CA ALA A 6 -8.68 -7.45 21.28
C ALA A 6 -8.67 -6.99 19.81
N GLU A 7 -9.83 -6.54 19.33
CA GLU A 7 -9.93 -5.88 18.02
C GLU A 7 -8.96 -4.69 17.96
N VAL A 8 -8.23 -4.58 16.86
CA VAL A 8 -7.25 -3.51 16.66
C VAL A 8 -7.99 -2.23 16.30
N SER A 9 -8.16 -1.33 17.27
CA SER A 9 -8.84 -0.04 17.06
C SER A 9 -7.90 1.09 16.60
N SER A 10 -6.60 0.98 16.87
CA SER A 10 -5.59 1.98 16.52
C SER A 10 -4.18 1.38 16.59
N GLY A 11 -3.20 2.09 16.05
CA GLY A 11 -1.80 1.65 16.02
C GLY A 11 -1.08 2.15 14.78
N SER A 12 -0.05 1.42 14.35
CA SER A 12 0.64 1.68 13.08
C SER A 12 -0.37 1.67 11.94
N SER A 13 -0.36 2.74 11.15
CA SER A 13 -1.36 3.02 10.11
C SER A 13 -0.71 3.03 8.72
N TYR A 14 -0.17 4.18 8.33
CA TYR A 14 0.71 4.29 7.18
C TYR A 14 2.16 4.25 7.65
N ILE A 15 2.94 3.33 7.09
CA ILE A 15 4.35 3.16 7.40
C ILE A 15 5.14 3.39 6.12
N GLN A 16 6.17 4.22 6.19
CA GLN A 16 7.07 4.48 5.08
C GLN A 16 8.51 4.56 5.56
N ALA A 17 9.39 3.81 4.89
CA ALA A 17 10.83 3.92 5.02
C ALA A 17 11.42 4.33 3.66
N VAL A 18 12.26 5.36 3.66
CA VAL A 18 12.87 5.92 2.45
C VAL A 18 14.38 5.96 2.61
N GLY A 19 15.09 5.40 1.63
CA GLY A 19 16.54 5.49 1.50
C GLY A 19 16.96 6.02 0.13
N TRP A 20 18.26 6.23 -0.02
CA TRP A 20 18.91 6.72 -1.22
C TRP A 20 20.11 5.83 -1.55
N ASP A 21 20.29 5.49 -2.83
CA ASP A 21 21.32 4.58 -3.35
C ASP A 21 22.20 5.26 -4.42
N ASP A 22 22.40 6.58 -4.30
CA ASP A 22 23.05 7.46 -5.28
C ASP A 22 22.38 7.54 -6.65
N SER A 23 21.28 6.82 -6.87
CA SER A 23 20.41 7.04 -8.02
C SER A 23 19.54 8.30 -7.81
N ARG A 24 18.95 8.80 -8.90
CA ARG A 24 18.00 9.92 -8.84
C ARG A 24 16.65 9.55 -8.21
N CYS A 25 16.42 8.28 -7.88
CA CYS A 25 15.13 7.76 -7.42
C CYS A 25 15.23 7.32 -5.96
N PRO A 26 14.23 7.63 -5.12
CA PRO A 26 14.21 7.10 -3.76
C PRO A 26 13.97 5.60 -3.77
N VAL A 27 14.66 4.88 -2.89
CA VAL A 27 14.36 3.47 -2.59
C VAL A 27 13.37 3.45 -1.44
N ALA A 28 12.10 3.24 -1.73
CA ALA A 28 11.02 3.30 -0.74
C ALA A 28 10.37 1.93 -0.49
N ARG A 29 9.99 1.70 0.77
CA ARG A 29 9.16 0.59 1.22
C ARG A 29 7.98 1.17 2.00
N THR A 30 6.78 0.69 1.69
CA THR A 30 5.54 1.18 2.31
C THR A 30 4.65 0.05 2.78
N LEU A 31 3.79 0.35 3.74
CA LEU A 31 2.65 -0.45 4.15
C LEU A 31 1.51 0.48 4.57
N LEU A 32 0.30 0.18 4.09
CA LEU A 32 -0.94 0.71 4.67
C LEU A 32 -1.61 -0.44 5.42
N THR A 33 -1.51 -0.45 6.76
CA THR A 33 -1.80 -1.64 7.59
C THR A 33 -3.25 -2.09 7.48
N TYR A 34 -4.18 -1.17 7.24
CA TYR A 34 -5.61 -1.43 7.01
C TYR A 34 -6.01 -1.42 5.52
N SER A 35 -5.04 -1.56 4.61
CA SER A 35 -5.25 -1.61 3.15
C SER A 35 -5.88 -0.33 2.57
N GLN A 36 -6.09 -0.29 1.24
CA GLN A 36 -6.48 0.94 0.53
C GLN A 36 -7.98 1.27 0.61
N SER A 37 -8.82 0.34 1.05
CA SER A 37 -10.27 0.53 1.01
C SER A 37 -10.94 -0.13 2.19
N GLU A 38 -11.88 0.60 2.80
CA GLU A 38 -12.75 0.06 3.86
C GLU A 38 -13.94 -0.73 3.28
N ASN A 39 -14.17 -0.67 1.95
CA ASN A 39 -15.27 -1.39 1.32
C ASN A 39 -14.96 -2.89 1.23
N PRO A 40 -15.73 -3.79 1.88
CA PRO A 40 -15.48 -5.24 1.85
C PRO A 40 -15.53 -5.87 0.46
N LYS A 41 -16.16 -5.19 -0.51
CA LYS A 41 -16.22 -5.63 -1.92
C LYS A 41 -15.00 -5.21 -2.75
N SER A 42 -14.13 -4.35 -2.21
CA SER A 42 -12.91 -3.93 -2.90
C SER A 42 -11.88 -5.06 -2.90
N PRO A 43 -11.19 -5.33 -4.02
CA PRO A 43 -10.04 -6.24 -4.02
C PRO A 43 -8.92 -5.77 -3.08
N HIS A 44 -8.89 -4.47 -2.75
CA HIS A 44 -7.92 -3.85 -1.85
C HIS A 44 -8.43 -3.63 -0.42
N PHE A 45 -9.40 -4.45 0.01
CA PHE A 45 -9.96 -4.39 1.36
C PHE A 45 -9.01 -4.91 2.45
N SER A 46 -8.15 -5.88 2.10
CA SER A 46 -7.33 -6.60 3.09
C SER A 46 -6.01 -7.12 2.54
N ASP A 47 -5.64 -6.71 1.33
CA ASP A 47 -4.42 -7.17 0.65
C ASP A 47 -3.15 -6.75 1.40
N GLN A 48 -3.03 -5.48 1.77
CA GLN A 48 -1.89 -5.02 2.56
C GLN A 48 -2.01 -5.38 4.05
N THR A 49 -3.21 -5.57 4.58
CA THR A 49 -3.40 -6.12 5.94
C THR A 49 -2.80 -7.51 6.05
N ARG A 50 -2.96 -8.36 5.03
CA ARG A 50 -2.27 -9.66 4.96
C ARG A 50 -0.74 -9.54 4.82
N LEU A 51 -0.25 -8.48 4.19
CA LEU A 51 1.20 -8.23 4.11
C LEU A 51 1.76 -7.77 5.46
N TYR A 52 1.07 -6.86 6.14
CA TYR A 52 1.41 -6.38 7.48
C TYR A 52 1.46 -7.50 8.50
N ALA A 53 0.44 -8.37 8.51
CA ALA A 53 0.40 -9.56 9.38
C ALA A 53 1.55 -10.55 9.13
N GLY A 54 2.11 -10.56 7.92
CA GLY A 54 3.27 -11.37 7.54
C GLY A 54 4.59 -10.58 7.51
N GLU A 55 4.62 -9.35 8.02
CA GLU A 55 5.80 -8.47 8.06
C GLU A 55 6.45 -8.23 6.67
N ARG A 56 5.66 -8.33 5.60
CA ARG A 56 6.12 -8.12 4.23
C ARG A 56 5.83 -6.71 3.77
N TRP A 57 6.81 -6.06 3.17
CA TRP A 57 6.69 -4.69 2.70
C TRP A 57 6.31 -4.60 1.22
N VAL A 58 5.60 -3.53 0.85
CA VAL A 58 5.39 -3.17 -0.55
C VAL A 58 6.59 -2.38 -1.05
N THR A 59 7.12 -2.76 -2.21
CA THR A 59 8.06 -1.92 -2.96
C THR A 59 7.28 -0.76 -3.57
N SER A 60 7.47 0.44 -3.01
CA SER A 60 6.84 1.64 -3.55
C SER A 60 7.52 2.09 -4.83
N ARG A 61 6.72 2.57 -5.78
CA ARG A 61 7.16 3.05 -7.10
C ARG A 61 6.91 4.55 -7.16
N PHE A 62 7.98 5.33 -7.09
CA PHE A 62 7.90 6.80 -7.13
C PHE A 62 8.30 7.37 -8.48
N CYS A 63 9.46 6.95 -8.99
CA CYS A 63 9.92 7.42 -10.29
C CYS A 63 9.03 6.92 -11.42
N GLU A 64 8.83 7.75 -12.44
CA GLU A 64 7.94 7.46 -13.58
C GLU A 64 8.28 6.14 -14.25
N LYS A 65 9.58 5.84 -14.44
CA LYS A 65 10.04 4.56 -15.01
C LYS A 65 9.55 3.34 -14.20
N ASP A 66 9.45 3.47 -12.89
CA ASP A 66 9.09 2.36 -12.00
C ASP A 66 7.57 2.19 -11.98
N ILE A 67 6.83 3.30 -11.98
CA ILE A 67 5.37 3.32 -12.16
C ILE A 67 5.00 2.68 -13.51
N ALA A 68 5.65 3.11 -14.60
CA ALA A 68 5.41 2.63 -15.95
C ALA A 68 5.72 1.14 -16.14
N ARG A 69 6.64 0.57 -15.34
CA ARG A 69 7.00 -0.86 -15.36
C ARG A 69 6.11 -1.73 -14.48
N SER A 70 5.17 -1.15 -13.72
CA SER A 70 4.27 -1.94 -12.91
C SER A 70 3.36 -2.81 -13.80
N PRO A 71 3.32 -4.14 -13.62
CA PRO A 71 2.43 -5.00 -14.40
C PRO A 71 0.95 -4.69 -14.13
N ASP A 72 0.66 -4.10 -12.96
CA ASP A 72 -0.71 -3.75 -12.53
C ASP A 72 -1.06 -2.27 -12.83
N LEU A 73 -0.27 -1.56 -13.64
CA LEU A 73 -0.54 -0.16 -13.96
C LEU A 73 -1.86 -0.01 -14.71
N ARG A 74 -2.77 0.82 -14.17
CA ARG A 74 -3.99 1.24 -14.85
C ARG A 74 -4.04 2.76 -14.96
N VAL A 75 -4.18 3.27 -16.19
CA VAL A 75 -4.36 4.71 -16.46
C VAL A 75 -5.80 4.97 -16.86
N VAL A 76 -6.48 5.86 -16.13
CA VAL A 76 -7.86 6.29 -16.42
C VAL A 76 -7.85 7.79 -16.67
N ARG A 77 -8.28 8.21 -17.86
CA ARG A 77 -8.48 9.63 -18.20
C ARG A 77 -9.96 9.94 -18.17
N VAL A 78 -10.37 10.76 -17.22
CA VAL A 78 -11.77 11.18 -17.06
C VAL A 78 -11.98 12.53 -17.75
N HIS A 79 -13.11 12.67 -18.44
CA HIS A 79 -13.58 13.95 -19.00
C HIS A 79 -15.10 13.97 -18.94
N GLU A 80 -15.68 15.15 -18.76
CA GLU A 80 -17.11 15.37 -18.87
C GLU A 80 -17.42 15.77 -20.31
N ARG A 81 -18.48 15.19 -20.88
CA ARG A 81 -19.05 15.70 -22.13
C ARG A 81 -20.05 16.78 -21.75
N ARG A 82 -19.74 18.03 -22.10
CA ARG A 82 -20.71 19.13 -22.09
C ARG A 82 -21.67 19.00 -23.26
#